data_AF-A0A2J4XUQ6-F1
#
_entry.id   AF-A0A2J4XUQ6-F1
#
_cell.length_a   1.000
_cell.length_b   1.000
_cell.length_c   1.000
_cell.angle_alpha   90.00
_cell.angle_beta   90.00
_cell.angle_gamma   90.00
#
_symmetry.space_group_name_H-M   'P 1'
#
loop_
_entity.id
_entity.type
_entity.pdbx_description
1 polymer ?
#
loop_
_entity_poly.entity_id
_entity_poly.type
_entity_poly.pdbx_seq_one_letter_code
_entity_poly.pdbx_strand_id
1 'polypeptide(L)'
;MKTNNTTPSGDVAPRRAYQQTVDAVLAQKKSYVDGLSAAEAAERLKTFGPNALPEKKGKPAWLRFLAHFNDVLIFVLLAAAALTAVMGHWVDTLVILGV
;
A
#
# COMPACT_ATOMS: atom_id res chain seq x y z
N MET A 1 46.95 -7.24 9.08
CA MET A 1 46.65 -5.80 8.91
C MET A 1 45.39 -5.48 9.71
N LYS A 2 45.50 -4.66 10.75
CA LYS A 2 44.39 -4.24 11.62
C LYS A 2 43.85 -2.90 11.10
N THR A 3 42.55 -2.79 10.78
CA THR A 3 41.92 -1.50 10.44
C THR A 3 41.16 -0.99 11.64
N ASN A 4 41.79 -0.06 12.35
CA ASN A 4 41.29 0.56 13.57
C ASN A 4 40.40 1.75 13.17
N ASN A 5 39.09 1.56 13.04
CA ASN A 5 38.16 2.67 12.82
C ASN A 5 37.59 3.16 14.15
N THR A 6 38.38 3.95 14.87
CA THR A 6 37.91 4.82 15.94
C THR A 6 37.42 6.15 15.36
N THR A 7 36.11 6.38 15.39
CA THR A 7 35.52 7.72 15.24
C THR A 7 35.15 8.24 16.64
N PRO A 8 35.73 9.36 17.11
CA PRO A 8 35.30 10.02 18.33
C PRO A 8 34.23 11.08 18.05
N SER A 9 33.38 11.33 19.05
CA SER A 9 32.52 12.51 19.25
C SER A 9 31.04 12.44 18.82
N GLY A 10 30.18 12.74 19.80
CA GLY A 10 28.90 13.45 19.60
C GLY A 10 27.65 12.59 19.38
N ASP A 11 26.64 12.84 20.19
CA ASP A 11 25.22 12.46 20.04
C ASP A 11 24.81 11.00 20.32
N VAL A 12 24.19 10.81 21.49
CA VAL A 12 23.59 9.55 21.98
C VAL A 12 22.24 9.29 21.31
N ALA A 13 22.17 9.41 19.98
CA ALA A 13 21.07 8.90 19.19
C ALA A 13 21.37 7.44 18.79
N PRO A 14 20.42 6.51 18.92
CA PRO A 14 20.67 5.11 18.57
C PRO A 14 21.01 5.01 17.08
N ARG A 15 22.25 4.58 16.77
CA ARG A 15 22.73 4.37 15.40
C ARG A 15 21.77 3.45 14.67
N ARG A 16 21.34 3.85 13.48
CA ARG A 16 20.45 3.03 12.64
C ARG A 16 21.19 1.77 12.19
N ALA A 17 20.45 0.70 11.86
CA ALA A 17 21.06 -0.57 11.46
C ALA A 17 22.06 -0.44 10.29
N TYR A 18 21.81 0.48 9.35
CA TYR A 18 22.71 0.75 8.21
C TYR A 18 24.02 1.46 8.58
N GLN A 19 24.18 1.92 9.82
CA GLN A 19 25.38 2.58 10.35
C GLN A 19 26.19 1.67 11.29
N GLN A 20 25.72 0.44 11.50
CA GLN A 20 26.32 -0.51 12.44
C GLN A 20 27.16 -1.55 11.69
N THR A 21 28.17 -2.11 12.36
CA THR A 21 28.92 -3.26 11.83
C THR A 21 28.05 -4.50 11.82
N VAL A 22 28.41 -5.48 10.98
CA VAL A 22 27.69 -6.75 10.87
C VAL A 22 27.56 -7.44 12.22
N ASP A 23 28.66 -7.55 12.97
CA ASP A 23 28.69 -8.20 14.30
C ASP A 23 27.77 -7.50 15.31
N ALA A 24 27.71 -6.17 15.27
CA ALA A 24 26.83 -5.40 16.14
C ALA A 24 25.35 -5.63 15.82
N VAL A 25 24.99 -5.71 14.54
CA VAL A 25 23.61 -5.99 14.10
C VAL A 25 23.22 -7.44 14.44
N LEU A 26 24.13 -8.40 14.25
CA LEU A 26 23.91 -9.81 14.61
C LEU A 26 23.66 -9.98 16.11
N ALA A 27 24.48 -9.34 16.96
CA ALA A 27 24.28 -9.33 18.40
C ALA A 27 22.95 -8.64 18.79
N GLN A 28 22.64 -7.48 18.19
CA GLN A 28 21.41 -6.74 18.47
C GLN A 28 20.15 -7.53 18.08
N LYS A 29 20.18 -8.21 16.93
CA LYS A 29 19.04 -9.00 16.40
C LYS A 29 19.03 -10.45 16.91
N LYS A 30 19.97 -10.82 17.81
CA LYS A 30 20.18 -12.18 18.30
C LYS A 30 20.17 -13.17 17.12
N SER A 31 20.96 -12.88 16.10
CA SER A 31 21.05 -13.66 14.88
C SER A 31 22.47 -14.15 14.72
N TYR A 32 22.64 -15.24 13.98
CA TYR A 32 23.94 -15.84 13.73
C TYR A 32 24.28 -15.75 12.25
N VAL A 33 25.57 -15.89 11.94
CA VAL A 33 26.07 -15.90 10.56
C VAL A 33 25.49 -17.08 9.77
N ASP A 34 25.29 -18.21 10.44
CA ASP A 34 24.71 -19.43 9.85
C ASP A 34 23.16 -19.40 9.79
N GLY A 35 22.55 -18.28 10.21
CA GLY A 35 21.10 -18.08 10.20
C GLY A 35 20.41 -18.35 11.53
N LEU A 36 19.08 -18.48 11.49
CA LEU A 36 18.23 -18.75 12.65
C LEU A 36 17.86 -20.24 12.69
N SER A 37 17.65 -20.76 13.89
CA SER A 37 17.04 -22.09 14.03
C SER A 37 15.57 -22.08 13.57
N ALA A 38 15.05 -23.24 13.19
CA ALA A 38 13.65 -23.37 12.78
C ALA A 38 12.67 -22.96 13.89
N ALA A 39 13.02 -23.23 15.15
CA ALA A 39 12.21 -22.84 16.31
C ALA A 39 12.16 -21.31 16.48
N GLU A 40 13.31 -20.63 16.42
CA GLU A 40 13.38 -19.17 16.51
C GLU A 40 12.71 -18.48 15.33
N ALA A 41 12.88 -19.03 14.11
CA ALA A 41 12.21 -18.51 12.93
C ALA A 41 10.68 -18.60 13.07
N ALA A 42 10.15 -19.72 13.57
CA ALA A 42 8.73 -19.91 13.81
C ALA A 42 8.18 -19.00 14.91
N GLU A 43 8.95 -18.79 15.99
CA GLU A 43 8.59 -17.84 17.05
C GLU A 43 8.53 -16.41 16.52
N ARG A 44 9.57 -15.97 15.80
CA ARG A 44 9.63 -14.64 15.19
C ARG A 44 8.52 -14.42 14.17
N LEU A 45 8.16 -15.44 13.39
CA LEU A 45 7.06 -15.35 12.44
C LEU A 45 5.71 -15.07 13.15
N LYS A 46 5.50 -15.64 14.35
CA LYS A 46 4.30 -15.35 15.16
C LYS A 46 4.31 -13.93 15.73
N THR A 47 5.49 -13.42 16.11
CA THR A 47 5.62 -12.09 16.72
C THR A 47 5.58 -10.96 15.68
N PHE A 48 6.31 -11.10 14.58
CA PHE A 48 6.45 -10.04 13.56
C PHE A 48 5.48 -10.20 12.40
N GLY A 49 4.89 -11.39 12.24
CA GLY A 49 4.08 -11.71 11.09
C GLY A 49 4.91 -11.99 9.84
N PRO A 50 4.24 -12.34 8.73
CA PRO A 50 4.90 -12.52 7.44
C PRO A 50 5.45 -11.18 6.94
N ASN A 51 6.58 -11.22 6.24
CA ASN A 51 7.12 -10.07 5.52
C ASN A 51 6.34 -9.83 4.20
N ALA A 52 5.05 -9.55 4.34
CA ALA A 52 4.13 -9.27 3.25
C ALA A 52 3.40 -7.97 3.53
N LEU A 53 3.25 -7.14 2.51
CA LEU A 53 2.45 -5.92 2.63
C LEU A 53 0.97 -6.27 2.82
N PRO A 54 0.24 -5.55 3.67
CA PRO A 54 -1.19 -5.76 3.82
C PRO A 54 -1.89 -5.58 2.48
N GLU A 55 -2.64 -6.58 2.03
CA GLU A 55 -3.48 -6.43 0.86
C GLU A 55 -4.59 -5.42 1.16
N LYS A 56 -4.67 -4.38 0.34
CA LYS A 56 -5.84 -3.48 0.38
C LYS A 56 -7.04 -4.28 -0.07
N LYS A 57 -8.11 -4.28 0.73
CA LYS A 57 -9.41 -4.83 0.30
C LYS A 57 -9.78 -4.20 -1.04
N GLY A 58 -9.81 -5.01 -2.09
CA GLY A 58 -10.17 -4.53 -3.41
C GLY A 58 -11.60 -4.00 -3.40
N LYS A 59 -11.85 -2.89 -4.09
CA LYS A 59 -13.25 -2.46 -4.34
C LYS A 59 -13.96 -3.57 -5.14
N PRO A 60 -15.18 -3.97 -4.77
CA PRO A 60 -15.92 -4.97 -5.54
C PRO A 60 -16.21 -4.46 -6.95
N ALA A 61 -16.35 -5.36 -7.92
CA ALA A 61 -16.45 -5.00 -9.33
C ALA A 61 -17.63 -4.04 -9.62
N TRP A 62 -18.78 -4.25 -8.98
CA TRP A 62 -19.95 -3.37 -9.11
C TRP A 62 -19.66 -1.94 -8.61
N LEU A 63 -18.89 -1.78 -7.53
CA LEU A 63 -18.54 -0.46 -7.01
C LEU A 63 -17.52 0.24 -7.89
N ARG A 64 -16.65 -0.53 -8.58
CA ARG A 64 -15.77 0.03 -9.62
C ARG A 64 -16.59 0.50 -10.82
N PHE A 65 -17.61 -0.25 -11.24
CA PHE A 65 -18.51 0.16 -12.32
C PHE A 65 -19.25 1.47 -11.95
N LEU A 66 -19.88 1.53 -10.78
CA LEU A 66 -20.56 2.75 -10.30
C LEU A 66 -19.62 3.95 -10.17
N ALA A 67 -18.35 3.74 -9.83
CA ALA A 67 -17.38 4.83 -9.75
C ALA A 67 -17.13 5.54 -11.09
N HIS A 68 -17.41 4.90 -12.23
CA HIS A 68 -17.32 5.55 -13.54
C HIS A 68 -18.42 6.60 -13.73
N PHE A 69 -19.56 6.46 -13.06
CA PHE A 69 -20.66 7.42 -13.12
C PHE A 69 -20.39 8.72 -12.35
N ASN A 70 -19.32 8.77 -11.54
CA ASN A 70 -18.90 9.96 -10.82
C ASN A 70 -18.00 10.85 -11.69
N ASP A 71 -18.48 11.18 -12.90
CA ASP A 71 -17.82 12.05 -13.87
C ASP A 71 -18.72 13.25 -14.19
N VAL A 72 -18.11 14.42 -14.34
CA VAL A 72 -18.81 15.68 -14.67
C VAL A 72 -19.63 15.52 -15.94
N LEU A 73 -19.10 14.85 -16.97
CA LEU A 73 -19.79 14.62 -18.23
C LEU A 73 -21.07 13.78 -18.03
N ILE A 74 -21.01 12.75 -17.19
CA ILE A 74 -22.17 11.89 -16.91
C ILE A 74 -23.27 12.70 -16.21
N PHE A 75 -22.92 13.59 -15.28
CA PHE A 75 -23.91 14.47 -14.68
C PHE A 75 -24.56 15.42 -15.69
N VAL A 76 -23.79 15.93 -16.67
CA VAL A 76 -24.34 16.75 -17.76
C VAL A 76 -25.29 15.93 -18.65
N LEU A 77 -24.91 14.70 -19.00
CA LEU A 77 -25.76 13.80 -19.79
C LEU A 77 -27.05 13.44 -19.06
N LEU A 78 -26.97 13.13 -17.76
CA LEU A 78 -28.16 12.85 -16.93
C LEU A 78 -29.09 14.07 -16.83
N ALA A 79 -28.53 15.28 -16.69
CA ALA A 79 -29.32 16.51 -16.69
C ALA A 79 -30.01 16.74 -18.05
N ALA A 80 -29.29 16.54 -19.16
CA ALA A 80 -29.84 16.63 -20.50
C ALA A 80 -30.95 15.58 -20.75
N ALA A 81 -30.73 14.33 -20.33
CA ALA A 81 -31.72 13.26 -20.41
C ALA A 81 -32.98 13.59 -19.61
N ALA A 82 -32.83 14.14 -18.40
CA ALA A 82 -33.95 14.56 -17.55
C ALA A 82 -34.77 15.70 -18.18
N LEU A 83 -34.10 16.74 -18.70
CA LEU A 83 -34.76 17.85 -19.40
C LEU A 83 -35.56 17.35 -20.61
N THR A 84 -34.93 16.49 -21.41
CA THR A 84 -35.53 15.91 -22.62
C THR A 84 -36.71 15.00 -22.30
N ALA A 85 -36.63 14.25 -21.21
CA ALA A 85 -37.73 13.40 -20.73
C ALA A 85 -38.93 14.25 -20.27
N VAL A 86 -38.67 15.35 -19.56
CA VAL A 86 -39.73 16.31 -19.16
C VAL A 86 -40.41 16.94 -20.36
N MET A 87 -39.68 17.18 -21.46
CA MET A 87 -40.22 17.66 -22.73
C MET A 87 -41.02 16.59 -23.50
N GLY A 88 -41.02 15.33 -23.03
CA GLY A 88 -41.73 14.22 -23.67
C GLY A 88 -41.00 13.58 -24.86
N HIS A 89 -39.72 13.91 -25.04
CA HIS A 89 -38.90 13.43 -26.16
C HIS A 89 -38.23 12.09 -25.82
N TRP A 90 -39.02 11.02 -25.75
CA TRP A 90 -38.55 9.70 -25.30
C TRP A 90 -37.43 9.10 -26.16
N VAL A 91 -37.41 9.37 -27.47
CA VAL A 91 -36.36 8.88 -28.37
C VAL A 91 -35.01 9.51 -28.02
N ASP A 92 -34.96 10.83 -27.87
CA ASP A 92 -33.75 11.57 -27.53
C ASP A 92 -33.23 11.16 -26.13
N THR A 93 -34.12 10.98 -25.16
CA THR A 93 -33.75 10.46 -23.82
C THR A 93 -33.11 9.08 -23.89
N LEU A 94 -33.66 8.15 -24.68
CA LEU A 94 -33.10 6.80 -24.81
C LEU A 94 -31.73 6.80 -25.50
N VAL A 95 -31.53 7.68 -26.49
CA VAL A 95 -30.21 7.85 -27.13
C VAL A 95 -29.18 8.34 -26.13
N ILE A 96 -29.52 9.31 -25.28
CA ILE A 96 -28.61 9.85 -24.27
C ILE A 96 -28.28 8.81 -23.17
N LEU A 97 -29.21 7.92 -22.83
CA LEU A 97 -29.00 6.86 -21.83
C LEU A 97 -28.28 5.62 -22.37
N GLY A 98 -28.35 5.38 -23.69
CA GLY A 98 -27.82 4.18 -24.33
C GLY A 98 -26.35 4.29 -24.77
N VAL A 99 -25.75 5.48 -24.68
CA VAL A 99 -24.33 5.74 -24.96
C VAL A 99 -23.48 5.56 -23.70
#